data_AF-K2BDS8-F1
#
_entry.id   AF-K2BDS8-F1
#
_cell.length_a   1.000
_cell.length_b   1.000
_cell.length_c   1.000
_cell.angle_alpha   90.00
_cell.angle_beta   90.00
_cell.angle_gamma   90.00
#
_symmetry.space_group_name_H-M   'P 1'
#
loop_
_entity.id
_entity.type
_entity.pdbx_description
1 polymer ?
#
loop_
_entity_poly.entity_id
_entity_poly.type
_entity_poly.pdbx_seq_one_letter_code
_entity_poly.pdbx_strand_id
1 'polypeptide(L)'
;MLRNALFRKQEKSDELLAGFNHQALQLYTAIIESHLFKRVEDKQKGRVTFSYESIFEKNTLKDKYKNEDDLSVRYHLILYNDATIEYYSKLLSCEDNNLHTSGFQVLPKNIKDPQLKSFYEDTLMPLLFKNLSLSAK
;
A
#
# COMPACT_ATOMS: atom_id res chain seq x y z
N MET A 1 -3.72 -12.76 -30.48
CA MET A 1 -4.05 -13.09 -29.08
C MET A 1 -3.82 -11.95 -28.07
N LEU A 2 -3.08 -10.87 -28.40
CA LEU A 2 -2.79 -9.75 -27.49
C LEU A 2 -4.00 -8.86 -27.12
N ARG A 3 -4.94 -8.62 -28.05
CA ARG A 3 -6.12 -7.77 -27.77
C ARG A 3 -6.99 -8.30 -26.62
N ASN A 4 -7.27 -9.60 -26.59
CA ASN A 4 -8.11 -10.21 -25.54
C ASN A 4 -7.49 -10.14 -24.14
N ALA A 5 -6.16 -10.10 -24.02
CA ALA A 5 -5.48 -9.99 -22.72
C ALA A 5 -5.55 -8.56 -22.16
N LEU A 6 -5.49 -7.54 -23.04
CA LEU A 6 -5.67 -6.14 -22.65
C LEU A 6 -7.12 -5.86 -22.22
N PHE A 7 -8.11 -6.29 -23.01
CA PHE A 7 -9.52 -6.13 -22.65
C PHE A 7 -9.88 -6.82 -21.32
N ARG A 8 -9.37 -8.05 -21.09
CA ARG A 8 -9.58 -8.76 -19.82
C ARG A 8 -8.87 -8.11 -18.62
N LYS A 9 -7.72 -7.45 -18.82
CA LYS A 9 -7.04 -6.70 -17.75
C LYS A 9 -7.79 -5.42 -17.39
N GLN A 10 -8.38 -4.77 -18.39
CA GLN A 10 -9.17 -3.55 -18.21
C GLN A 10 -10.51 -3.85 -17.54
N GLU A 11 -11.27 -4.85 -18.02
CA GLU A 11 -12.52 -5.30 -17.40
C GLU A 11 -12.33 -5.74 -15.93
N LYS A 12 -11.26 -6.49 -15.62
CA LYS A 12 -10.93 -6.87 -14.24
C LYS A 12 -10.55 -5.69 -13.34
N SER A 13 -10.06 -4.59 -13.91
CA SER A 13 -9.80 -3.37 -13.17
C SER A 13 -11.09 -2.62 -12.90
N ASP A 14 -11.99 -2.55 -13.88
CA ASP A 14 -13.25 -1.83 -13.79
C ASP A 14 -14.25 -2.51 -12.84
N GLU A 15 -14.33 -3.85 -12.80
CA GLU A 15 -15.13 -4.58 -11.81
C GLU A 15 -14.58 -4.47 -10.38
N LEU A 16 -13.25 -4.38 -10.23
CA LEU A 16 -12.62 -4.30 -8.91
C LEU A 16 -12.81 -2.91 -8.28
N LEU A 17 -12.83 -1.87 -9.09
CA LEU A 17 -13.12 -0.50 -8.66
C LEU A 17 -14.63 -0.19 -8.64
N ALA A 18 -15.48 -1.13 -9.06
CA ALA A 18 -16.92 -1.00 -8.96
C ALA A 18 -17.33 -0.81 -7.49
N GLY A 19 -17.90 0.35 -7.19
CA GLY A 19 -18.30 0.75 -5.83
C GLY A 19 -17.33 1.67 -5.11
N PHE A 20 -16.18 2.02 -5.71
CA PHE A 20 -15.31 3.07 -5.19
C PHE A 20 -15.96 4.45 -5.35
N ASN A 21 -16.01 5.23 -4.28
CA ASN A 21 -16.44 6.62 -4.35
C ASN A 21 -15.37 7.48 -5.07
N HIS A 22 -15.72 8.73 -5.39
CA HIS A 22 -14.83 9.63 -6.13
C HIS A 22 -13.48 9.84 -5.44
N GLN A 23 -13.47 9.98 -4.11
CA GLN A 23 -12.26 10.18 -3.33
C GLN A 23 -11.37 8.93 -3.30
N ALA A 24 -11.97 7.74 -3.18
CA ALA A 24 -11.28 6.47 -3.25
C ALA A 24 -10.63 6.26 -4.62
N LEU A 25 -11.31 6.66 -5.71
CA LEU A 25 -10.73 6.63 -7.06
C LEU A 25 -9.53 7.59 -7.19
N GLN A 26 -9.61 8.80 -6.62
CA GLN A 26 -8.48 9.74 -6.60
C GLN A 26 -7.28 9.17 -5.84
N LEU A 27 -7.51 8.57 -4.66
CA LEU A 27 -6.46 7.91 -3.87
C LEU A 27 -5.86 6.72 -4.62
N TYR A 28 -6.70 5.89 -5.25
CA TYR A 28 -6.24 4.76 -6.07
C TYR A 28 -5.31 5.23 -7.19
N THR A 29 -5.71 6.26 -7.94
CA THR A 29 -4.88 6.83 -9.01
C THR A 29 -3.56 7.34 -8.47
N ALA A 30 -3.56 8.12 -7.38
CA ALA A 30 -2.35 8.62 -6.76
C ALA A 30 -1.38 7.50 -6.31
N ILE A 31 -1.92 6.40 -5.77
CA ILE A 31 -1.13 5.23 -5.38
C ILE A 31 -0.49 4.56 -6.60
N ILE A 32 -1.24 4.35 -7.69
CA ILE A 32 -0.72 3.71 -8.90
C ILE A 32 0.33 4.58 -9.59
N GLU A 33 0.08 5.88 -9.71
CA GLU A 33 0.98 6.85 -10.37
C GLU A 33 2.26 7.09 -9.57
N SER A 34 2.26 6.83 -8.27
CA SER A 34 3.49 6.91 -7.45
C SER A 34 4.56 5.92 -7.87
N HIS A 35 4.18 4.81 -8.53
CA HIS A 35 5.03 3.65 -8.81
C HIS A 35 5.75 3.06 -7.58
N LEU A 36 5.41 3.52 -6.38
CA LEU A 36 6.01 3.08 -5.11
C LEU A 36 5.54 1.68 -4.74
N PHE A 37 4.27 1.38 -5.02
CA PHE A 37 3.64 0.15 -4.58
C PHE A 37 3.43 -0.85 -5.70
N LYS A 38 3.48 -2.13 -5.33
CA LYS A 38 2.99 -3.24 -6.15
C LYS A 38 1.60 -3.63 -5.70
N ARG A 39 0.65 -3.67 -6.65
CA ARG A 39 -0.71 -4.17 -6.37
C ARG A 39 -0.65 -5.64 -5.99
N VAL A 40 -1.37 -6.00 -4.93
CA VAL A 40 -1.56 -7.37 -4.46
C VAL A 40 -2.91 -7.84 -4.98
N GLU A 41 -2.99 -9.09 -5.45
CA GLU A 41 -4.28 -9.69 -5.78
C GLU A 41 -5.09 -9.89 -4.51
N ASP A 42 -6.21 -9.18 -4.40
CA ASP A 42 -7.16 -9.35 -3.31
C ASP A 42 -8.36 -10.17 -3.80
N LYS A 43 -8.82 -11.09 -2.96
CA LYS A 43 -10.04 -11.87 -3.22
C LYS A 43 -11.28 -11.18 -2.64
N GLN A 44 -11.08 -10.17 -1.79
CA GLN A 44 -12.15 -9.45 -1.13
C GLN A 44 -12.62 -8.27 -1.97
N LYS A 45 -13.95 -8.16 -2.15
CA LYS A 45 -14.58 -7.03 -2.82
C LYS A 45 -14.57 -5.79 -1.91
N GLY A 46 -14.59 -4.61 -2.52
CA GLY A 46 -14.70 -3.33 -1.80
C GLY A 46 -13.38 -2.79 -1.25
N ARG A 47 -12.24 -3.41 -1.57
CA ARG A 47 -10.92 -2.90 -1.22
C ARG A 47 -9.86 -3.28 -2.24
N VAL A 48 -8.75 -2.56 -2.23
CA VAL A 48 -7.53 -2.89 -2.97
C VAL A 48 -6.35 -2.86 -2.03
N THR A 49 -5.56 -3.93 -2.07
CA THR A 49 -4.33 -4.04 -1.28
C THR A 49 -3.10 -3.78 -2.15
N PHE A 50 -2.20 -2.97 -1.61
CA PHE A 50 -0.91 -2.61 -2.19
C PHE A 50 0.20 -3.05 -1.26
N SER A 51 1.38 -3.32 -1.80
CA SER A 51 2.57 -3.70 -1.03
C SER A 51 3.77 -2.84 -1.39
N TYR A 52 4.54 -2.48 -0.38
CA TYR A 52 5.80 -1.75 -0.48
C TYR A 52 6.83 -2.43 0.41
N GLU A 53 8.02 -2.71 -0.10
CA GLU A 53 9.10 -3.29 0.69
C GLU A 53 10.11 -2.20 1.03
N SER A 54 10.31 -1.95 2.33
CA SER A 54 11.12 -0.84 2.83
C SER A 54 12.61 -1.15 2.73
N ILE A 55 13.29 -0.43 1.84
CA ILE A 55 14.75 -0.46 1.74
C ILE A 55 15.38 0.16 2.99
N PHE A 56 14.78 1.23 3.52
CA PHE A 56 15.28 1.92 4.70
C PHE A 56 15.30 1.00 5.94
N GLU A 57 14.19 0.33 6.23
CA GLU A 57 14.12 -0.58 7.37
C GLU A 57 14.96 -1.83 7.14
N LYS A 58 15.02 -2.35 5.91
CA LYS A 58 15.96 -3.44 5.56
C LYS A 58 17.40 -3.08 5.93
N ASN A 59 17.86 -1.88 5.56
CA ASN A 59 19.22 -1.43 5.90
C ASN A 59 19.39 -1.23 7.42
N THR A 60 18.40 -0.64 8.09
CA THR A 60 18.42 -0.45 9.55
C THR A 60 18.51 -1.79 10.30
N LEU A 61 17.82 -2.82 9.80
CA LEU A 61 17.86 -4.17 10.37
C LEU A 61 19.22 -4.83 10.12
N LYS A 62 19.79 -4.68 8.92
CA LYS A 62 21.16 -5.18 8.61
C LYS A 62 22.20 -4.59 9.55
N ASP A 63 22.16 -3.28 9.79
CA ASP A 63 23.10 -2.61 10.69
C ASP A 63 22.95 -3.08 12.14
N LYS A 64 21.71 -3.33 12.57
CA LYS A 64 21.40 -3.76 13.93
C LYS A 64 21.78 -5.22 14.21
N TYR A 65 21.50 -6.13 13.27
CA TYR A 65 21.64 -7.57 13.46
C TYR A 65 22.89 -8.18 12.80
N LYS A 66 23.71 -7.39 12.09
CA LYS A 66 25.06 -7.74 11.59
C LYS A 66 25.18 -9.12 10.91
N ASN A 67 24.22 -9.53 10.06
CA ASN A 67 24.40 -10.50 8.94
C ASN A 67 23.10 -11.14 8.38
N GLU A 68 21.91 -10.67 8.73
CA GLU A 68 20.70 -11.27 8.15
C GLU A 68 20.29 -10.53 6.86
N ASP A 69 20.82 -10.99 5.72
CA ASP A 69 20.39 -10.57 4.38
C ASP A 69 18.89 -10.82 4.13
N ASP A 70 18.30 -11.67 4.96
CA ASP A 70 16.92 -12.16 4.88
C ASP A 70 15.92 -11.38 5.73
N LEU A 71 16.35 -10.32 6.42
CA LEU A 71 15.46 -9.40 7.13
C LEU A 71 14.93 -8.30 6.21
N SER A 72 13.61 -8.12 6.16
CA SER A 72 12.96 -7.05 5.42
C SER A 72 11.65 -6.64 6.09
N VAL A 73 11.21 -5.40 5.90
CA VAL A 73 9.89 -4.94 6.33
C VAL A 73 9.05 -4.63 5.11
N ARG A 74 7.89 -5.27 5.03
CA ARG A 74 6.89 -5.00 3.99
C ARG A 74 5.69 -4.28 4.58
N TYR A 75 5.36 -3.13 4.02
CA TYR A 75 4.12 -2.44 4.29
C TYR A 75 3.05 -2.90 3.32
N HIS A 76 1.84 -3.07 3.84
CA HIS A 76 0.61 -3.22 3.08
C HIS A 76 -0.24 -1.98 3.29
N LEU A 77 -0.66 -1.35 2.19
CA LEU A 77 -1.63 -0.26 2.18
C LEU A 77 -2.93 -0.82 1.63
N ILE A 78 -4.00 -0.75 2.42
CA ILE A 78 -5.33 -1.19 2.02
C ILE A 78 -6.18 0.06 1.79
N LEU A 79 -6.70 0.22 0.58
CA LEU A 79 -7.63 1.27 0.23
C LEU A 79 -9.03 0.66 0.09
N TYR A 80 -9.96 1.12 0.91
CA TYR A 80 -11.37 0.73 0.85
C TYR A 80 -12.14 1.63 -0.13
N ASN A 81 -13.28 1.13 -0.59
CA ASN A 81 -14.15 1.80 -1.55
C ASN A 81 -14.77 3.11 -1.02
N ASP A 82 -14.78 3.31 0.29
CA ASP A 82 -15.25 4.52 0.98
C ASP A 82 -14.15 5.57 1.17
N ALA A 83 -12.94 5.34 0.64
CA ALA A 83 -11.74 6.15 0.81
C ALA A 83 -11.02 5.99 2.16
N THR A 84 -11.40 5.02 2.98
CA THR A 84 -10.63 4.64 4.18
C THR A 84 -9.30 3.98 3.77
N ILE A 85 -8.22 4.33 4.47
CA ILE A 85 -6.89 3.73 4.28
C ILE A 85 -6.42 3.06 5.56
N GLU A 86 -5.95 1.82 5.45
CA GLU A 86 -5.26 1.10 6.52
C GLU A 86 -3.84 0.73 6.11
N TYR A 87 -2.93 0.74 7.10
CA TYR A 87 -1.57 0.24 6.93
C TYR A 87 -1.31 -0.95 7.85
N TYR A 88 -0.62 -1.94 7.32
CA TYR A 88 -0.06 -3.05 8.08
C TYR A 88 1.42 -3.17 7.75
N SER A 89 2.29 -3.29 8.75
CA SER A 89 3.67 -3.71 8.50
C SER A 89 3.80 -5.20 8.76
N LYS A 90 4.67 -5.83 8.00
CA LYS A 90 5.01 -7.23 8.10
C LYS A 90 6.53 -7.34 8.15
N LEU A 91 7.07 -7.79 9.28
CA LEU A 91 8.46 -8.21 9.34
C LEU A 91 8.56 -9.54 8.60
N LEU A 92 9.54 -9.61 7.70
CA LEU A 92 9.92 -10.80 6.97
C LEU A 92 11.31 -11.18 7.48
N SER A 93 11.44 -12.38 8.02
CA SER A 93 12.73 -12.97 8.36
C SER A 93 12.80 -14.39 7.81
N CYS A 94 13.94 -14.81 7.30
CA CYS A 94 14.22 -16.22 7.06
C CYS A 94 15.20 -16.71 8.12
N GLU A 95 14.76 -17.62 8.98
CA GLU A 95 15.60 -18.37 9.91
C GLU A 95 15.54 -19.84 9.48
N ASP A 96 16.67 -20.52 9.36
CA ASP A 96 16.74 -21.95 9.01
C ASP A 96 15.93 -22.35 7.74
N ASN A 97 15.95 -21.50 6.71
CA ASN A 97 15.14 -21.63 5.47
C ASN A 97 13.62 -21.59 5.65
N ASN A 98 13.14 -21.20 6.84
CA ASN A 98 11.72 -20.98 7.11
C ASN A 98 11.41 -19.48 7.14
N LEU A 99 10.44 -19.05 6.34
CA LEU A 99 9.96 -17.67 6.34
C LEU A 99 9.09 -17.43 7.57
N HIS A 100 9.61 -16.69 8.53
CA HIS A 100 8.87 -16.19 9.67
C HIS A 100 8.29 -14.82 9.36
N THR A 101 7.03 -14.62 9.75
CA THR A 101 6.38 -13.34 9.53
C THR A 101 5.52 -12.93 10.70
N SER A 102 5.72 -11.69 11.16
CA SER A 102 4.85 -11.04 12.15
C SER A 102 4.25 -9.79 11.54
N GLY A 103 2.94 -9.61 11.71
CA GLY A 103 2.17 -8.53 11.12
C GLY A 103 1.50 -7.68 12.20
N PHE A 104 1.57 -6.36 12.06
CA PHE A 104 0.94 -5.42 12.99
C PHE A 104 0.31 -4.26 12.21
N GLN A 105 -0.84 -3.77 12.70
CA GLN A 105 -1.41 -2.54 12.16
C GLN A 105 -0.51 -1.36 12.50
N VAL A 106 -0.25 -0.49 11.53
CA VAL A 106 0.61 0.68 11.69
C VAL A 106 -0.22 1.93 11.47
N LEU A 107 -0.19 2.85 12.42
CA LEU A 107 -0.73 4.19 12.20
C LEU A 107 0.24 4.97 11.31
N PRO A 108 -0.24 5.82 10.38
CA PRO A 108 0.64 6.56 9.48
C PRO A 108 1.76 7.35 10.18
N LYS A 109 1.47 7.95 11.35
CA LYS A 109 2.46 8.66 12.18
C LYS A 109 3.62 7.80 12.69
N ASN A 110 3.46 6.47 12.68
CA ASN A 110 4.44 5.49 13.16
C ASN A 110 5.21 4.83 11.99
N ILE A 111 4.96 5.22 10.74
CA ILE A 111 5.73 4.75 9.58
C ILE A 111 7.17 5.28 9.73
N LYS A 112 8.14 4.37 9.73
CA LYS A 112 9.56 4.71 9.90
C LYS A 112 10.26 5.00 8.58
N ASP A 113 9.80 4.38 7.50
CA ASP A 113 10.36 4.58 6.17
C ASP A 113 10.07 6.03 5.69
N PRO A 114 11.11 6.85 5.44
CA PRO A 114 10.91 8.25 5.05
C PRO A 114 10.17 8.41 3.72
N GLN A 115 10.41 7.53 2.75
CA GLN A 115 9.77 7.59 1.43
C GLN A 115 8.27 7.29 1.55
N LEU A 116 7.93 6.24 2.31
CA LEU A 116 6.54 5.90 2.56
C LEU A 116 5.82 6.96 3.39
N LYS A 117 6.53 7.55 4.37
CA LYS A 117 6.01 8.62 5.21
C LYS A 117 5.71 9.89 4.39
N SER A 118 6.66 10.36 3.58
CA SER A 118 6.44 11.51 2.69
C SER A 118 5.30 11.25 1.70
N PHE A 119 5.21 10.04 1.13
CA PHE A 119 4.09 9.71 0.26
C PHE A 119 2.73 9.86 0.97
N TYR A 120 2.61 9.37 2.21
CA TYR A 120 1.39 9.57 3.00
C TYR A 120 1.12 11.06 3.26
N GLU A 121 2.09 11.79 3.79
CA GLU A 121 1.92 13.18 4.24
C GLU A 121 1.69 14.15 3.08
N ASP A 122 2.42 13.98 1.97
CA ASP A 122 2.42 14.94 0.86
C ASP A 122 1.41 14.58 -0.23
N THR A 123 1.06 13.30 -0.38
CA THR A 123 0.16 12.84 -1.47
C THR A 123 -1.20 12.40 -0.97
N LEU A 124 -1.26 11.47 0.00
CA LEU A 124 -2.53 10.90 0.44
C LEU A 124 -3.28 11.83 1.38
N MET A 125 -2.59 12.42 2.35
CA MET A 125 -3.18 13.28 3.37
C MET A 125 -3.96 14.44 2.73
N PRO A 126 -3.43 15.21 1.75
CA PRO A 126 -4.19 16.28 1.12
C PRO A 126 -5.47 15.77 0.44
N LEU A 127 -5.43 14.60 -0.20
CA LEU A 127 -6.60 13.99 -0.86
C LEU A 127 -7.65 13.51 0.15
N LEU A 128 -7.23 13.03 1.32
CA LEU A 128 -8.12 12.64 2.41
C LEU A 128 -8.86 13.84 3.03
N PHE A 129 -8.18 14.98 3.19
CA PHE A 129 -8.73 16.15 3.86
C PHE A 129 -9.32 17.21 2.91
N LYS A 130 -9.09 17.13 1.58
CA LYS A 130 -9.60 18.10 0.60
C LYS A 130 -11.12 18.26 0.58
N ASN A 131 -11.85 17.21 0.98
CA ASN A 131 -13.31 17.21 0.96
C ASN A 131 -13.96 17.78 2.24
N LEU A 132 -13.18 18.00 3.30
CA LEU A 132 -13.71 18.61 4.53
C LEU A 132 -13.86 20.13 4.42
N SER A 133 -13.12 20.79 3.53
CA SER A 133 -13.19 22.25 3.34
C SER A 133 -14.33 22.70 2.41
N LEU A 134 -14.96 21.78 1.67
CA LEU A 134 -16.05 22.08 0.75
C LEU A 134 -17.46 21.89 1.36
N SER A 135 -17.55 21.28 2.55
CA SER A 135 -18.82 21.13 3.30
C SER A 135 -19.10 22.32 4.25
N ALA A 136 -18.25 23.33 4.27
CA ALA A 136 -18.40 24.53 5.09
C ALA A 136 -18.80 25.75 4.23
N LYS A 137 -19.92 25.65 3.50
CA LYS A 137 -20.65 26.80 2.95
C LYS A 137 -22.14 26.53 2.94
#